data_AF-A0A6B1I8A9-F1
#
_entry.id   AF-A0A6B1I8A9-F1
#
_cell.length_a   1.000
_cell.length_b   1.000
_cell.length_c   1.000
_cell.angle_alpha   90.00
_cell.angle_beta   90.00
_cell.angle_gamma   90.00
#
_symmetry.space_group_name_H-M   'P 1'
#
loop_
_entity.id
_entity.type
_entity.pdbx_description
1 polymer ?
#
loop_
_entity_poly.entity_id
_entity_poly.type
_entity_poly.pdbx_seq_one_letter_code
_entity_poly.pdbx_strand_id
1 'polypeptide(L)'
;MPNSAVIHRVFGVGIFVLTLGMYVKTLAPTVSFWDCGEFIATSYILGVPHPPGAPLYVLLGRVFTLFPFGEVAIRVNFMSALTSALAIWCVYLSTVALGRRALGGQPLQPLGDARDIGVLAGGAVAALMLAFSYTQWYNASEAEVYGYSILFTCLGLWLIFYWEGSGAGAANDRWLLALAYLFGLGGGVHLLCLLTIPSLMLLAWFADRQLQRLIVLLVGWGVFGGLALMALGPGAQWNGVM
;
A
#
# COMPACT_ATOMS: atom_id res chain seq x y z
N MET A 1 -5.49 31.39 -5.46
CA MET A 1 -6.42 30.79 -6.45
C MET A 1 -7.44 29.93 -5.72
N PRO A 2 -8.71 30.34 -5.61
CA PRO A 2 -9.73 29.63 -4.81
C PRO A 2 -10.11 28.21 -5.30
N ASN A 3 -9.56 27.72 -6.42
CA ASN A 3 -9.88 26.41 -7.02
C ASN A 3 -8.78 25.33 -6.93
N SER A 4 -7.65 25.59 -6.25
CA SER A 4 -6.52 24.64 -6.24
C SER A 4 -6.91 23.27 -5.67
N ALA A 5 -7.61 23.23 -4.54
CA ALA A 5 -8.12 22.00 -3.92
C ALA A 5 -8.93 21.10 -4.87
N VAL A 6 -9.79 21.71 -5.71
CA VAL A 6 -10.60 20.99 -6.69
C VAL A 6 -9.73 20.43 -7.81
N ILE A 7 -8.78 21.23 -8.31
CA ILE A 7 -7.84 20.81 -9.35
C ILE A 7 -7.07 19.56 -8.90
N HIS A 8 -6.53 19.51 -7.68
CA HIS A 8 -5.81 18.32 -7.19
C HIS A 8 -6.68 17.06 -7.16
N ARG A 9 -7.94 17.19 -6.74
CA ARG A 9 -8.87 16.06 -6.71
C ARG A 9 -9.17 15.56 -8.11
N VAL A 10 -9.38 16.47 -9.07
CA VAL A 10 -9.61 16.13 -10.47
C VAL A 10 -8.40 15.42 -11.07
N PHE A 11 -7.19 15.92 -10.84
CA PHE A 11 -5.96 15.25 -11.31
C PHE A 11 -5.77 13.87 -10.69
N GLY A 12 -5.98 13.73 -9.38
CA GLY A 12 -5.88 12.44 -8.70
C GLY A 12 -6.89 11.42 -9.23
N VAL A 13 -8.16 11.82 -9.37
CA VAL A 13 -9.21 10.98 -9.97
C VAL A 13 -8.89 10.67 -11.42
N GLY A 14 -8.38 11.64 -12.19
CA GLY A 14 -7.95 11.46 -13.57
C GLY A 14 -6.86 10.40 -13.71
N ILE A 15 -5.85 10.42 -12.85
CA ILE A 15 -4.78 9.40 -12.81
C ILE A 15 -5.37 8.04 -12.47
N PHE A 16 -6.22 7.95 -11.45
CA PHE A 16 -6.87 6.69 -11.08
C PHE A 16 -7.70 6.09 -12.22
N VAL A 17 -8.55 6.90 -12.85
CA VAL A 17 -9.41 6.45 -13.96
C VAL A 17 -8.57 6.05 -15.17
N LEU A 18 -7.53 6.82 -15.50
CA LEU A 18 -6.63 6.52 -16.60
C LEU A 18 -5.92 5.17 -16.39
N THR A 19 -5.30 4.96 -15.23
CA THR A 19 -4.54 3.73 -14.97
C THR A 19 -5.45 2.53 -14.81
N LEU A 20 -6.60 2.67 -14.14
CA LEU A 20 -7.60 1.62 -14.09
C LEU A 20 -8.06 1.25 -15.50
N GLY A 21 -8.39 2.24 -16.34
CA GLY A 21 -8.81 1.98 -17.72
C GLY A 21 -7.75 1.24 -18.54
N MET A 22 -6.48 1.61 -18.38
CA MET A 22 -5.36 0.92 -19.06
C MET A 22 -5.18 -0.50 -18.55
N TYR A 23 -5.16 -0.73 -17.24
CA TYR A 23 -5.01 -2.07 -16.66
C TYR A 23 -6.20 -2.96 -16.99
N VAL A 24 -7.43 -2.44 -16.97
CA VAL A 24 -8.63 -3.19 -17.37
C VAL A 24 -8.61 -3.55 -18.85
N LYS A 25 -8.05 -2.70 -19.70
CA LYS A 25 -7.91 -2.99 -21.14
C LYS A 25 -6.87 -4.08 -21.41
N THR A 26 -5.85 -4.22 -20.56
CA THR A 26 -4.72 -5.13 -20.79
C THR A 26 -4.67 -6.32 -19.83
N LEU A 27 -5.61 -6.45 -18.90
CA LEU A 27 -5.63 -7.60 -17.99
C LEU A 27 -5.83 -8.90 -18.76
N ALA A 28 -5.29 -9.98 -18.21
CA ALA A 28 -5.43 -11.30 -18.80
C ALA A 28 -6.92 -11.68 -18.85
N PRO A 29 -7.45 -12.07 -20.04
CA PRO A 29 -8.86 -12.45 -20.15
C PRO A 29 -9.15 -13.80 -19.50
N THR A 30 -8.13 -14.62 -19.30
CA THR A 30 -8.18 -15.98 -18.75
C THR A 30 -7.08 -16.17 -17.70
N VAL A 31 -6.90 -17.42 -17.26
CA VAL A 31 -5.76 -17.82 -16.43
C VAL A 31 -4.46 -17.57 -17.18
N SER A 32 -3.54 -16.83 -16.57
CA SER A 32 -2.16 -16.62 -17.04
C SER A 32 -1.20 -17.65 -16.45
N PHE A 33 0.06 -17.59 -16.87
CA PHE A 33 1.09 -18.50 -16.40
C PHE A 33 1.42 -18.28 -14.90
N TRP A 34 2.04 -19.27 -14.27
CA TRP A 34 2.52 -19.22 -12.88
C TRP A 34 1.40 -19.33 -11.82
N ASP A 35 1.44 -18.49 -10.78
CA ASP A 35 0.61 -18.62 -9.57
C ASP A 35 -0.82 -18.12 -9.77
N CYS A 36 -1.08 -17.36 -10.84
CA CYS A 36 -2.38 -16.75 -11.12
C CYS A 36 -3.52 -17.76 -11.16
N GLY A 37 -3.32 -18.93 -11.79
CA GLY A 37 -4.33 -19.99 -11.83
C GLY A 37 -4.67 -20.54 -10.46
N GLU A 38 -3.67 -20.71 -9.60
CA GLU A 38 -3.87 -21.14 -8.22
C GLU A 38 -4.61 -20.07 -7.41
N PHE A 39 -4.22 -18.80 -7.51
CA PHE A 39 -4.89 -17.70 -6.82
C PHE A 39 -6.35 -17.52 -7.25
N ILE A 40 -6.66 -17.69 -8.55
CA ILE A 40 -8.03 -17.69 -9.06
C ILE A 40 -8.82 -18.87 -8.49
N ALA A 41 -8.27 -20.07 -8.56
CA ALA A 41 -8.94 -21.29 -8.10
C ALA A 41 -9.21 -21.25 -6.59
N THR A 42 -8.19 -20.90 -5.80
CA THR A 42 -8.27 -20.79 -4.33
C THR A 42 -9.22 -19.69 -3.89
N SER A 43 -9.25 -18.54 -4.59
CA SER A 43 -10.26 -17.50 -4.37
C SER A 43 -11.70 -17.98 -4.63
N TYR A 44 -11.89 -18.86 -5.63
CA TYR A 44 -13.20 -19.41 -5.95
C TYR A 44 -13.67 -20.47 -4.96
N ILE A 45 -12.80 -21.40 -4.55
CA ILE A 45 -13.15 -22.51 -3.66
C ILE A 45 -12.92 -22.21 -2.18
N LEU A 46 -12.34 -21.04 -1.84
CA LEU A 46 -11.80 -20.72 -0.51
C LEU A 46 -10.73 -21.71 -0.05
N GLY A 47 -9.83 -22.07 -0.98
CA GLY A 47 -8.69 -22.94 -0.74
C GLY A 47 -7.48 -22.19 -0.16
N VAL A 48 -6.41 -22.94 0.13
CA VAL A 48 -5.13 -22.38 0.58
C VAL A 48 -4.13 -22.46 -0.57
N PRO A 49 -3.63 -21.33 -1.12
CA PRO A 49 -2.58 -21.33 -2.12
C PRO A 49 -1.23 -21.71 -1.52
N HIS A 50 -0.20 -21.80 -2.37
CA HIS A 50 1.17 -22.02 -1.95
C HIS A 50 1.60 -21.10 -0.77
N PRO A 51 2.52 -21.57 0.10
CA PRO A 51 3.00 -20.78 1.24
C PRO A 51 3.48 -19.39 0.82
N PRO A 52 3.09 -18.31 1.53
CA PRO A 52 2.57 -18.31 2.90
C PRO A 52 1.02 -18.45 3.01
N GLY A 53 0.31 -18.69 1.91
CA GLY A 53 -1.13 -18.99 1.91
C GLY A 53 -2.07 -17.79 1.77
N ALA A 54 -1.59 -16.54 1.88
CA ALA A 54 -2.31 -15.30 1.56
C ALA A 54 -3.82 -15.27 1.94
N PRO A 55 -4.19 -15.55 3.21
CA PRO A 55 -5.59 -15.77 3.59
C PRO A 55 -6.50 -14.56 3.34
N LEU A 56 -6.02 -13.33 3.57
CA LEU A 56 -6.79 -12.12 3.30
C LEU A 56 -7.00 -11.92 1.79
N TYR A 57 -5.98 -12.22 0.98
CA TYR A 57 -6.10 -12.17 -0.47
C TYR A 57 -7.20 -13.11 -0.96
N VAL A 58 -7.22 -14.37 -0.49
CA VAL A 58 -8.24 -15.36 -0.87
C VAL A 58 -9.65 -14.91 -0.47
N LEU A 59 -9.81 -14.35 0.74
CA LEU A 59 -11.11 -13.85 1.21
C LEU A 59 -11.61 -12.68 0.36
N LEU A 60 -10.72 -11.74 0.00
CA LEU A 60 -11.06 -10.64 -0.90
C LEU A 60 -11.35 -11.14 -2.32
N GLY A 61 -10.53 -12.04 -2.84
CA GLY A 61 -10.73 -12.70 -4.13
C GLY A 61 -12.08 -13.38 -4.20
N ARG A 62 -12.52 -14.05 -3.12
CA ARG A 62 -13.85 -14.65 -3.03
C ARG A 62 -14.96 -13.63 -3.26
N VAL A 63 -14.87 -12.43 -2.68
CA VAL A 63 -15.85 -11.35 -2.91
C VAL A 63 -15.90 -11.00 -4.40
N PHE A 64 -14.75 -10.87 -5.07
CA PHE A 64 -14.73 -10.58 -6.51
C PHE A 64 -15.33 -11.70 -7.35
N THR A 65 -15.16 -12.96 -6.95
CA THR A 65 -15.78 -14.09 -7.68
C THR A 65 -17.31 -14.05 -7.67
N LEU A 66 -17.93 -13.36 -6.71
CA LEU A 66 -19.40 -13.24 -6.58
C LEU A 66 -20.01 -12.19 -7.51
N PHE A 67 -19.22 -11.30 -8.12
CA PHE A 67 -19.77 -10.31 -9.04
C PHE A 67 -20.31 -10.96 -10.32
N PRO A 68 -21.50 -10.56 -10.82
CA PRO A 68 -22.17 -11.25 -11.91
C PRO A 68 -21.71 -10.78 -13.30
N PHE A 69 -20.40 -10.77 -13.58
CA PHE A 69 -19.87 -10.38 -14.90
C PHE A 69 -18.65 -11.21 -15.32
N GLY A 70 -18.59 -11.60 -16.59
CA GLY A 70 -17.44 -12.33 -17.16
C GLY A 70 -17.11 -13.65 -16.46
N GLU A 71 -15.98 -14.26 -16.80
CA GLU A 71 -15.48 -15.48 -16.16
C GLU A 71 -14.85 -15.19 -14.79
N VAL A 72 -14.73 -16.20 -13.93
CA VAL A 72 -14.10 -16.02 -12.61
C VAL A 72 -12.68 -15.46 -12.72
N ALA A 73 -11.91 -15.90 -13.73
CA ALA A 73 -10.57 -15.40 -13.99
C ALA A 73 -10.54 -13.87 -14.19
N ILE A 74 -11.44 -13.31 -15.02
CA ILE A 74 -11.45 -11.87 -15.27
C ILE A 74 -11.82 -11.07 -14.02
N ARG A 75 -12.71 -11.60 -13.17
CA ARG A 75 -13.13 -10.94 -11.92
C ARG A 75 -11.98 -10.83 -10.93
N VAL A 76 -11.17 -11.89 -10.80
CA VAL A 76 -10.01 -11.90 -9.91
C VAL A 76 -8.84 -11.12 -10.54
N ASN A 77 -8.60 -11.19 -11.85
CA ASN A 77 -7.62 -10.32 -12.52
C ASN A 77 -8.00 -8.83 -12.38
N PHE A 78 -9.29 -8.50 -12.45
CA PHE A 78 -9.79 -7.14 -12.21
C PHE A 78 -9.49 -6.64 -10.80
N MET A 79 -9.48 -7.53 -9.79
CA MET A 79 -9.07 -7.18 -8.43
C MET A 79 -7.63 -6.64 -8.40
N SER A 80 -6.69 -7.27 -9.12
CA SER A 80 -5.31 -6.79 -9.26
C SER A 80 -5.23 -5.46 -9.97
N ALA A 81 -5.99 -5.29 -11.06
CA ALA A 81 -6.05 -4.03 -11.81
C ALA A 81 -6.57 -2.87 -10.93
N LEU A 82 -7.63 -3.12 -10.15
CA LEU A 82 -8.23 -2.14 -9.26
C LEU A 82 -7.28 -1.74 -8.12
N THR A 83 -6.71 -2.73 -7.43
CA THR A 83 -5.79 -2.48 -6.31
C THR A 83 -4.53 -1.76 -6.77
N SER A 84 -4.00 -2.13 -7.93
CA SER A 84 -2.88 -1.44 -8.58
C SER A 84 -3.22 0.00 -8.94
N ALA A 85 -4.38 0.26 -9.56
CA ALA A 85 -4.79 1.64 -9.89
C ALA A 85 -4.96 2.51 -8.63
N LEU A 86 -5.52 1.94 -7.54
CA LEU A 86 -5.60 2.60 -6.24
C LEU A 86 -4.22 2.88 -5.65
N ALA A 87 -3.25 1.98 -5.83
CA ALA A 87 -1.87 2.19 -5.41
C ALA A 87 -1.24 3.38 -6.15
N ILE A 88 -1.42 3.45 -7.48
CA ILE A 88 -0.93 4.59 -8.27
C ILE A 88 -1.57 5.91 -7.83
N TRP A 89 -2.87 5.90 -7.53
CA TRP A 89 -3.53 7.08 -6.98
C TRP A 89 -2.92 7.51 -5.64
N CYS A 90 -2.62 6.56 -4.75
CA CYS A 90 -1.93 6.85 -3.49
C CYS A 90 -0.51 7.39 -3.70
N VAL A 91 0.22 6.92 -4.73
CA VAL A 91 1.52 7.50 -5.11
C VAL A 91 1.37 8.95 -5.51
N TYR A 92 0.43 9.28 -6.40
CA TYR A 92 0.15 10.66 -6.77
C TYR A 92 -0.10 11.54 -5.54
N LEU A 93 -1.00 11.11 -4.66
CA LEU A 93 -1.35 11.85 -3.45
C LEU A 93 -0.14 12.03 -2.51
N SER A 94 0.64 10.96 -2.30
CA SER A 94 1.85 10.98 -1.46
C SER A 94 2.94 11.89 -2.02
N THR A 95 3.18 11.84 -3.34
CA THR A 95 4.19 12.69 -3.98
C THR A 95 3.78 14.16 -3.94
N VAL A 96 2.50 14.49 -4.13
CA VAL A 96 2.00 15.87 -3.99
C VAL A 96 2.16 16.37 -2.55
N ALA A 97 1.78 15.54 -1.57
CA ALA A 97 1.93 15.85 -0.16
C ALA A 97 3.40 16.09 0.24
N LEU A 98 4.28 15.19 -0.18
CA LEU A 98 5.72 15.29 0.06
C LEU A 98 6.32 16.51 -0.64
N GLY A 99 5.94 16.79 -1.89
CA GLY A 99 6.43 17.94 -2.65
C GLY A 99 6.07 19.27 -1.99
N ARG A 100 4.86 19.39 -1.43
CA ARG A 100 4.45 20.55 -0.63
C ARG A 100 5.26 20.71 0.64
N ARG A 101 5.44 19.61 1.38
CA ARG A 101 6.24 19.58 2.60
C ARG A 101 7.69 19.98 2.32
N ALA A 102 8.28 19.46 1.24
CA ALA A 102 9.65 19.78 0.83
C ALA A 102 9.85 21.25 0.46
N LEU A 103 8.80 21.93 0.00
CA LEU A 103 8.79 23.36 -0.32
C LEU A 103 8.39 24.26 0.87
N GLY A 104 8.32 23.71 2.08
CA GLY A 104 7.99 24.43 3.32
C GLY A 104 6.49 24.68 3.54
N GLY A 105 5.62 24.05 2.74
CA GLY A 105 4.17 24.08 2.92
C GLY A 105 3.64 22.95 3.80
N GLN A 106 2.31 22.88 3.96
CA GLN A 106 1.66 21.74 4.62
C GLN A 106 1.23 20.67 3.61
N PRO A 107 1.32 19.36 3.94
CA PRO A 107 1.04 18.28 3.00
C PRO A 107 -0.33 18.36 2.29
N LEU A 108 -1.38 18.67 3.05
CA LEU A 108 -2.77 18.69 2.56
C LEU A 108 -3.23 20.06 2.05
N GLN A 109 -2.39 21.09 2.13
CA GLN A 109 -2.76 22.45 1.74
C GLN A 109 -2.02 22.88 0.46
N PRO A 110 -2.73 23.38 -0.56
CA PRO A 110 -2.10 23.95 -1.74
C PRO A 110 -1.19 25.14 -1.38
N LEU A 111 -0.04 25.27 -2.05
CA LEU A 111 0.89 26.39 -1.83
C LEU A 111 0.30 27.75 -2.22
N GLY A 112 -0.68 27.75 -3.14
CA GLY A 112 -1.40 28.95 -3.57
C GLY A 112 -0.67 29.80 -4.62
N ASP A 113 0.50 29.34 -5.09
CA ASP A 113 1.35 30.01 -6.09
C ASP A 113 1.71 29.06 -7.26
N ALA A 114 2.58 29.52 -8.16
CA ALA A 114 2.99 28.77 -9.35
C ALA A 114 3.75 27.46 -9.04
N ARG A 115 4.33 27.30 -7.84
CA ARG A 115 5.07 26.08 -7.45
C ARG A 115 4.14 24.87 -7.32
N ASP A 116 2.87 25.11 -7.00
CA ASP A 116 1.85 24.06 -6.87
C ASP A 116 1.61 23.33 -8.22
N ILE A 117 1.79 24.01 -9.35
CA ILE A 117 1.76 23.39 -10.69
C ILE A 117 2.90 22.39 -10.86
N GLY A 118 4.11 22.77 -10.43
CA GLY A 118 5.29 21.88 -10.47
C GLY A 118 5.11 20.66 -9.59
N VAL A 119 4.54 20.82 -8.38
CA VAL A 119 4.22 19.69 -7.49
C VAL A 119 3.18 18.77 -8.11
N LEU A 120 2.14 19.33 -8.74
CA LEU A 120 1.10 18.55 -9.43
C LEU A 120 1.67 17.74 -10.59
N ALA A 121 2.47 18.39 -11.45
CA ALA A 121 3.11 17.74 -12.58
C ALA A 121 4.08 16.66 -12.10
N GLY A 122 4.90 16.94 -11.08
CA GLY A 122 5.81 15.97 -10.48
C GLY A 122 5.09 14.76 -9.88
N GLY A 123 3.97 14.97 -9.19
CA GLY A 123 3.12 13.90 -8.69
C GLY A 123 2.53 13.04 -9.81
N ALA A 124 2.06 13.67 -10.89
CA ALA A 124 1.56 12.95 -12.06
C ALA A 124 2.66 12.13 -12.75
N VAL A 125 3.85 12.71 -12.94
CA VAL A 125 5.01 12.01 -13.53
C VAL A 125 5.40 10.82 -12.65
N ALA A 126 5.54 10.99 -11.34
CA ALA A 126 5.90 9.90 -10.43
C ALA A 126 4.88 8.75 -10.48
N ALA A 127 3.59 9.08 -10.43
CA ALA A 127 2.50 8.10 -10.50
C ALA A 127 2.49 7.35 -11.83
N LEU A 128 2.60 8.06 -12.97
CA LEU A 128 2.57 7.44 -14.30
C LEU A 128 3.85 6.65 -14.61
N MET A 129 5.01 7.07 -14.11
CA MET A 129 6.25 6.30 -14.23
C MET A 129 6.14 4.95 -13.53
N LEU A 130 5.58 4.92 -12.31
CA LEU A 130 5.31 3.65 -11.63
C LEU A 130 4.24 2.86 -12.39
N ALA A 131 3.14 3.51 -12.79
CA ALA A 131 2.01 2.85 -13.45
C ALA A 131 2.41 2.10 -14.71
N PHE A 132 3.31 2.70 -15.50
CA PHE A 132 3.76 2.17 -16.77
C PHE A 132 5.12 1.45 -16.69
N SER A 133 5.64 1.24 -15.48
CA SER A 133 6.80 0.37 -15.28
C SER A 133 6.42 -1.09 -15.56
N TYR A 134 7.35 -1.85 -16.14
CA TYR A 134 7.11 -3.24 -16.54
C TYR A 134 6.56 -4.09 -15.38
N THR A 135 7.24 -4.06 -14.23
CA THR A 135 6.86 -4.86 -13.06
C THR A 135 5.48 -4.49 -12.54
N GLN A 136 5.17 -3.20 -12.42
CA GLN A 136 3.86 -2.79 -11.92
C GLN A 136 2.74 -3.13 -12.90
N TRP A 137 2.96 -2.92 -14.21
CA TRP A 137 1.97 -3.25 -15.22
C TRP A 137 1.67 -4.75 -15.21
N TYR A 138 2.70 -5.59 -15.20
CA TYR A 138 2.56 -7.03 -15.20
C TYR A 138 1.75 -7.53 -13.98
N ASN A 139 2.06 -7.01 -12.79
CA ASN A 139 1.31 -7.32 -11.57
C ASN A 139 -0.14 -6.79 -11.58
N ALA A 140 -0.42 -5.73 -12.34
CA ALA A 140 -1.76 -5.19 -12.48
C ALA A 140 -2.63 -5.98 -13.47
N SER A 141 -2.02 -6.68 -14.43
CA SER A 141 -2.74 -7.43 -15.46
C SER A 141 -3.21 -8.83 -15.03
N GLU A 142 -2.67 -9.39 -13.96
CA GLU A 142 -2.88 -10.80 -13.60
C GLU A 142 -3.20 -10.97 -12.11
N ALA A 143 -3.87 -12.07 -11.74
CA ALA A 143 -4.30 -12.38 -10.38
C ALA A 143 -3.13 -12.71 -9.45
N GLU A 144 -2.50 -11.68 -8.90
CA GLU A 144 -1.33 -11.79 -8.04
C GLU A 144 -1.49 -11.03 -6.71
N VAL A 145 -0.86 -11.55 -5.66
CA VAL A 145 -0.84 -10.95 -4.33
C VAL A 145 -0.14 -9.58 -4.29
N TYR A 146 0.70 -9.31 -5.28
CA TYR A 146 1.51 -8.10 -5.36
C TYR A 146 0.68 -6.82 -5.55
N GLY A 147 -0.49 -6.88 -6.20
CA GLY A 147 -1.37 -5.73 -6.39
C GLY A 147 -1.88 -5.14 -5.06
N TYR A 148 -2.27 -6.00 -4.12
CA TYR A 148 -2.59 -5.58 -2.76
C TYR A 148 -1.37 -5.17 -1.95
N SER A 149 -0.23 -5.87 -2.14
CA SER A 149 1.01 -5.54 -1.44
C SER A 149 1.45 -4.10 -1.73
N ILE A 150 1.47 -3.72 -3.02
CA ILE A 150 1.82 -2.36 -3.42
C ILE A 150 0.76 -1.33 -3.00
N LEU A 151 -0.53 -1.70 -3.02
CA LEU A 151 -1.58 -0.85 -2.47
C LEU A 151 -1.34 -0.54 -0.99
N PHE A 152 -1.01 -1.55 -0.18
CA PHE A 152 -0.79 -1.35 1.26
C PHE A 152 0.45 -0.49 1.53
N THR A 153 1.52 -0.69 0.75
CA THR A 153 2.70 0.18 0.77
C THR A 153 2.35 1.63 0.45
N CYS A 154 1.69 1.88 -0.69
CA CYS A 154 1.37 3.23 -1.14
C CYS A 154 0.31 3.91 -0.27
N LEU A 155 -0.69 3.15 0.21
CA LEU A 155 -1.71 3.63 1.13
C LEU A 155 -1.11 3.97 2.49
N GLY A 156 -0.17 3.18 3.00
CA GLY A 156 0.57 3.51 4.22
C GLY A 156 1.32 4.83 4.11
N LEU A 157 2.04 5.04 2.99
CA LEU A 157 2.72 6.30 2.70
C LEU A 157 1.75 7.47 2.59
N TRP A 158 0.59 7.28 1.95
CA TRP A 158 -0.43 8.33 1.87
C TRP A 158 -1.01 8.65 3.26
N LEU A 159 -1.36 7.62 4.04
CA LEU A 159 -1.97 7.78 5.35
C LEU A 159 -1.07 8.50 6.34
N ILE A 160 0.24 8.30 6.29
CA ILE A 160 1.16 9.04 7.18
C ILE A 160 1.21 10.53 6.84
N PHE A 161 1.21 10.89 5.55
CA PHE A 161 1.11 12.30 5.15
C PHE A 161 -0.27 12.90 5.41
N TYR A 162 -1.32 12.10 5.26
CA TYR A 162 -2.68 12.51 5.57
C TYR A 162 -2.83 12.79 7.06
N TRP A 163 -2.30 11.91 7.91
CA TRP A 163 -2.22 12.12 9.35
C TRP A 163 -1.43 13.40 9.65
N GLU A 164 -0.20 13.54 9.13
CA GLU A 164 0.63 14.73 9.37
C GLU A 164 -0.09 16.04 8.98
N GLY A 165 -0.72 16.09 7.81
CA GLY A 165 -1.39 17.29 7.33
C GLY A 165 -2.78 17.55 7.93
N SER A 166 -3.38 16.60 8.64
CA SER A 166 -4.70 16.74 9.27
C SER A 166 -4.63 17.39 10.67
N GLY A 167 -3.43 17.63 11.21
CA GLY A 167 -3.20 18.33 12.48
C GLY A 167 -2.80 17.41 13.63
N ALA A 168 -2.99 17.84 14.88
CA ALA A 168 -2.64 17.05 16.07
C ALA A 168 -3.88 16.74 16.93
N GLY A 169 -3.83 15.62 17.68
CA GLY A 169 -4.84 15.23 18.67
C GLY A 169 -5.47 13.85 18.41
N ALA A 170 -6.23 13.35 19.39
CA ALA A 170 -6.78 11.98 19.38
C ALA A 170 -7.68 11.67 18.16
N ALA A 171 -8.38 12.67 17.64
CA ALA A 171 -9.19 12.53 16.42
C ALA A 171 -8.33 12.27 15.16
N ASN A 172 -7.06 12.66 15.21
CA ASN A 172 -6.10 12.42 14.15
C ASN A 172 -5.35 11.09 14.34
N ASP A 173 -5.05 10.71 15.58
CA ASP A 173 -4.32 9.46 15.91
C ASP A 173 -5.03 8.18 15.43
N ARG A 174 -6.34 8.24 15.16
CA ARG A 174 -7.08 7.15 14.50
C ARG A 174 -6.45 6.72 13.16
N TRP A 175 -5.77 7.63 12.46
CA TRP A 175 -5.08 7.30 11.20
C TRP A 175 -3.80 6.50 11.45
N LEU A 176 -3.11 6.72 12.56
CA LEU A 176 -2.00 5.87 13.00
C LEU A 176 -2.50 4.47 13.38
N LEU A 177 -3.66 4.40 14.06
CA LEU A 177 -4.31 3.11 14.35
C LEU A 177 -4.77 2.40 13.07
N ALA A 178 -5.33 3.13 12.11
CA ALA A 178 -5.69 2.58 10.81
C ALA A 178 -4.46 2.07 10.06
N LEU A 179 -3.33 2.77 10.13
CA LEU A 179 -2.05 2.34 9.57
C LEU A 179 -1.58 1.06 10.26
N ALA A 180 -1.55 1.00 11.59
CA ALA A 180 -1.18 -0.21 12.32
C ALA A 180 -2.09 -1.41 11.97
N TYR A 181 -3.40 -1.18 11.88
CA TYR A 181 -4.38 -2.18 11.50
C TYR A 181 -4.16 -2.69 10.06
N LEU A 182 -3.97 -1.77 9.11
CA LEU A 182 -3.73 -2.09 7.70
C LEU A 182 -2.45 -2.92 7.52
N PHE A 183 -1.37 -2.58 8.22
CA PHE A 183 -0.12 -3.33 8.16
C PHE A 183 -0.24 -4.69 8.87
N GLY A 184 -1.01 -4.79 9.95
CA GLY A 184 -1.37 -6.08 10.55
C GLY A 184 -2.12 -6.99 9.56
N LEU A 185 -3.08 -6.43 8.82
CA LEU A 185 -3.77 -7.13 7.73
C LEU A 185 -2.85 -7.49 6.57
N GLY A 186 -1.82 -6.69 6.31
CA GLY A 186 -0.85 -6.90 5.22
C GLY A 186 -0.13 -8.23 5.29
N GLY A 187 0.08 -8.76 6.50
CA GLY A 187 0.62 -10.11 6.72
C GLY A 187 -0.28 -11.22 6.14
N GLY A 188 -1.59 -10.99 6.05
CA GLY A 188 -2.54 -11.90 5.40
C GLY A 188 -2.58 -11.80 3.88
N VAL A 189 -1.85 -10.85 3.27
CA VAL A 189 -1.73 -10.68 1.82
C VAL A 189 -0.35 -11.14 1.36
N HIS A 190 0.68 -10.32 1.66
CA HIS A 190 2.05 -10.55 1.23
C HIS A 190 3.01 -9.71 2.10
N LEU A 191 4.02 -10.37 2.65
CA LEU A 191 4.93 -9.79 3.66
C LEU A 191 5.75 -8.59 3.16
N LEU A 192 5.92 -8.45 1.84
CA LEU A 192 6.69 -7.34 1.24
C LEU A 192 6.16 -5.96 1.66
N CYS A 193 4.84 -5.81 1.85
CA CYS A 193 4.29 -4.53 2.26
C CYS A 193 4.85 -4.07 3.62
N LEU A 194 5.18 -5.01 4.53
CA LEU A 194 5.74 -4.73 5.87
C LEU A 194 7.13 -4.09 5.81
N LEU A 195 7.87 -4.24 4.70
CA LEU A 195 9.16 -3.56 4.50
C LEU A 195 9.01 -2.03 4.42
N THR A 196 7.79 -1.53 4.26
CA THR A 196 7.49 -0.09 4.30
C THR A 196 7.49 0.47 5.72
N ILE A 197 7.33 -0.37 6.75
CA ILE A 197 7.22 0.05 8.15
C ILE A 197 8.40 0.94 8.59
N PRO A 198 9.68 0.61 8.32
CA PRO A 198 10.80 1.48 8.68
C PRO A 198 10.69 2.89 8.08
N SER A 199 10.25 3.01 6.83
CA SER A 199 10.06 4.32 6.18
C SER A 199 8.93 5.11 6.85
N LEU A 200 7.83 4.45 7.22
CA LEU A 200 6.71 5.08 7.93
C LEU A 200 7.13 5.54 9.33
N MET A 201 7.92 4.73 10.04
CA MET A 201 8.49 5.09 11.33
C MET A 201 9.42 6.30 11.23
N LEU A 202 10.23 6.39 10.17
CA LEU A 202 11.10 7.54 9.94
C LEU A 202 10.30 8.82 9.64
N LEU A 203 9.24 8.74 8.83
CA LEU A 203 8.36 9.89 8.58
C LEU A 203 7.63 10.33 9.85
N ALA A 204 7.10 9.38 10.61
CA ALA A 204 6.49 9.58 11.92
C ALA A 204 7.44 10.21 12.95
N TRP A 205 8.71 9.78 12.94
CA TRP A 205 9.75 10.29 13.83
C TRP A 205 9.94 11.80 13.68
N PHE A 206 9.95 12.31 12.45
CA PHE A 206 10.13 13.75 12.21
C PHE A 206 8.85 14.57 12.37
N ALA A 207 7.70 13.92 12.58
CA ALA A 207 6.42 14.60 12.70
C ALA A 207 6.04 14.92 14.15
N ASP A 208 6.24 13.99 15.10
CA ASP A 208 5.75 14.14 16.47
C ASP A 208 6.69 13.55 17.54
N ARG A 209 6.97 14.30 18.61
CA ARG A 209 7.90 13.91 19.70
C ARG A 209 7.37 12.80 20.61
N GLN A 210 6.06 12.72 20.82
CA GLN A 210 5.46 11.61 21.56
C GLN A 210 5.56 10.31 20.74
N LEU A 211 5.37 10.41 19.42
CA LEU A 211 5.53 9.29 18.51
C LEU A 211 7.00 8.81 18.44
N GLN A 212 7.98 9.71 18.50
CA GLN A 212 9.40 9.33 18.66
C GLN A 212 9.61 8.42 19.88
N ARG A 213 9.06 8.79 21.04
CA ARG A 213 9.19 7.98 22.27
C ARG A 213 8.56 6.59 22.10
N LEU A 214 7.36 6.54 21.51
CA LEU A 214 6.70 5.26 21.23
C LEU A 214 7.52 4.40 20.25
N ILE A 215 8.10 5.00 19.21
CA ILE A 215 8.98 4.31 18.26
C ILE A 215 10.20 3.72 18.99
N VAL A 216 10.89 4.50 19.83
CA VAL A 216 12.04 3.99 20.61
C VAL A 216 11.62 2.81 21.48
N LEU A 217 10.49 2.91 22.17
CA LEU A 217 9.99 1.83 23.03
C LEU A 217 9.67 0.58 22.21
N LEU A 218 8.94 0.72 21.10
CA LEU A 218 8.56 -0.42 20.25
C LEU A 218 9.78 -1.11 19.63
N VAL A 219 10.75 -0.33 19.12
CA VAL A 219 12.02 -0.86 18.61
C VAL A 219 12.81 -1.54 19.73
N GLY A 220 12.91 -0.90 20.89
CA GLY A 220 13.60 -1.45 22.07
C GLY A 220 13.00 -2.78 22.52
N TRP A 221 11.67 -2.85 22.64
CA TRP A 221 10.95 -4.08 22.96
C TRP A 221 11.10 -5.15 21.89
N GLY A 222 11.09 -4.76 20.60
CA GLY A 222 11.32 -5.68 19.48
C GLY A 222 12.71 -6.29 19.51
N VAL A 223 13.75 -5.48 19.73
CA VAL A 223 15.14 -5.94 19.86
C VAL A 223 15.29 -6.83 21.09
N PHE A 224 14.75 -6.41 22.24
CA PHE A 224 14.78 -7.20 23.47
C PHE A 224 14.09 -8.56 23.28
N GLY A 225 12.90 -8.58 22.69
CA GLY A 225 12.15 -9.80 22.39
C GLY A 225 12.91 -10.72 21.42
N GLY A 226 13.54 -10.15 20.38
CA GLY A 226 14.39 -10.89 19.45
C GLY A 226 15.59 -11.53 20.14
N LEU A 227 16.30 -10.78 20.98
CA LEU A 227 17.42 -11.29 21.78
C LEU A 227 16.98 -12.36 22.78
N ALA A 228 15.84 -12.17 23.45
CA ALA A 228 15.27 -13.15 24.37
C ALA A 228 14.90 -14.45 23.64
N LEU A 229 14.31 -14.36 22.45
CA LEU A 229 14.04 -15.53 21.60
C LEU A 229 15.32 -16.22 21.14
N MET A 230 16.39 -15.48 20.83
CA MET A 230 17.68 -16.10 20.51
C MET A 230 18.32 -16.79 21.70
N ALA A 231 18.22 -16.20 22.90
CA ALA A 231 18.83 -16.73 24.11
C ALA A 231 18.02 -17.86 24.78
N LEU A 232 16.70 -17.83 24.67
CA LEU A 232 15.77 -18.70 25.41
C LEU A 232 14.81 -19.49 24.50
N GLY A 233 14.83 -19.23 23.19
CA GLY A 233 13.89 -19.83 22.25
C GLY A 233 14.23 -21.28 21.89
N PRO A 234 13.32 -21.95 21.17
CA PRO A 234 13.51 -23.33 20.75
C PRO A 234 14.79 -23.47 19.92
N GLY A 235 15.76 -24.26 20.41
CA GLY A 235 17.07 -24.44 19.79
C GLY A 235 18.26 -23.81 20.55
N ALA A 236 18.03 -22.88 21.48
CA ALA A 236 19.11 -22.29 22.29
C ALA A 236 19.82 -23.30 23.20
N GLN A 237 19.14 -24.39 23.57
CA GLN A 237 19.67 -25.46 24.41
C GLN A 237 20.38 -26.59 23.62
N TRP A 238 20.36 -26.57 22.28
CA TRP A 238 20.89 -27.67 21.45
C TRP A 238 22.41 -27.63 21.23
N ASN A 239 23.11 -26.61 21.71
CA ASN A 239 24.58 -26.51 21.62
C ASN A 239 25.31 -27.09 22.86
N GLY A 240 24.61 -27.77 23.76
CA GLY A 240 25.13 -28.26 25.05
C GLY A 240 25.35 -29.77 25.18
N VAL A 241 25.21 -30.55 24.10
CA VAL A 241 25.46 -32.01 24.12
C VAL A 241 26.59 -32.35 23.15
N MET A 242 27.83 -32.15 23.62
CA MET A 242 29.02 -32.92 23.26
C MET A 242 29.78 -33.24 24.54
#